data_AF-A0AA92H9Z9-F1
#
_entry.id   AF-A0AA92H9Z9-F1
#
_cell.length_a   1.000
_cell.length_b   1.000
_cell.length_c   1.000
_cell.angle_alpha   90.00
_cell.angle_beta   90.00
_cell.angle_gamma   90.00
#
_symmetry.space_group_name_H-M   'P 1'
#
loop_
_entity.id
_entity.type
_entity.pdbx_description
1 polymer ?
#
loop_
_entity_poly.entity_id
_entity_poly.type
_entity_poly.pdbx_seq_one_letter_code
_entity_poly.pdbx_strand_id
1 'polypeptide(L)'
;MDNREKVALAALARMVDQYLEKRPDGMIDNYAMSAGENAFEALYAYGYMEDAGMRFARWTELGEALLAWSHFPNGNPFPAPIRGDGGKASRR
;
A
#
# COMPACT_ATOMS: atom_id res chain seq x y z
N MET A 1 0.96 -13.49 0.70
CA MET A 1 1.25 -12.78 -0.55
C MET A 1 2.64 -13.18 -1.03
N ASP A 2 2.79 -13.52 -2.31
CA ASP A 2 4.12 -13.79 -2.88
C ASP A 2 4.94 -12.49 -2.98
N ASN A 3 6.26 -12.59 -2.92
CA ASN A 3 7.15 -11.43 -3.01
C ASN A 3 7.06 -10.72 -4.37
N ARG A 4 6.86 -11.47 -5.47
CA ARG A 4 6.70 -10.87 -6.80
C ARG A 4 5.39 -10.11 -6.93
N GLU A 5 4.32 -10.68 -6.38
CA GLU A 5 3.01 -10.06 -6.33
C GLU A 5 3.03 -8.75 -5.52
N LYS A 6 3.69 -8.76 -4.34
CA LYS A 6 3.87 -7.55 -3.53
C LYS A 6 4.70 -6.47 -4.25
N VAL A 7 5.75 -6.85 -4.97
CA VAL A 7 6.54 -5.92 -5.79
C VAL A 7 5.68 -5.30 -6.90
N ALA A 8 4.85 -6.09 -7.58
CA ALA A 8 3.96 -5.60 -8.62
C ALA A 8 2.93 -4.59 -8.08
N LEU A 9 2.29 -4.90 -6.95
CA LEU A 9 1.35 -3.97 -6.32
C LEU A 9 2.03 -2.70 -5.79
N ALA A 10 3.25 -2.80 -5.29
CA ALA A 10 4.01 -1.62 -4.89
C ALA A 10 4.37 -0.72 -6.08
N ALA A 11 4.74 -1.30 -7.23
CA ALA A 11 4.97 -0.51 -8.44
C ALA A 11 3.69 0.21 -8.90
N LEU A 12 2.55 -0.48 -8.83
CA LEU A 12 1.25 0.11 -9.12
C LEU A 12 0.90 1.25 -8.14
N ALA A 13 1.13 1.04 -6.85
CA ALA A 13 0.88 2.05 -5.83
C ALA A 13 1.71 3.33 -6.07
N ARG A 14 2.99 3.18 -6.44
CA ARG A 14 3.85 4.33 -6.81
C ARG A 14 3.37 5.05 -8.06
N MET A 15 2.88 4.33 -9.05
CA MET A 15 2.30 4.94 -10.25
C MET A 15 1.10 5.83 -9.85
N VAL A 16 0.22 5.31 -9.00
CA VAL A 16 -0.93 6.07 -8.50
C VAL A 16 -0.48 7.32 -7.73
N ASP A 17 0.44 7.17 -6.77
CA ASP A 17 0.93 8.27 -5.94
C ASP A 17 1.64 9.36 -6.76
N GLN A 18 2.39 8.96 -7.79
CA GLN A 18 3.17 9.88 -8.61
C GLN A 18 2.34 10.63 -9.66
N TYR A 19 1.30 9.98 -10.22
CA TYR A 19 0.62 10.50 -11.40
C TYR A 19 -0.84 10.90 -11.18
N LEU A 20 -1.48 10.46 -10.10
CA LEU A 20 -2.86 10.85 -9.79
C LEU A 20 -2.88 11.94 -8.72
N GLU A 21 -3.93 12.75 -8.73
CA GLU A 21 -4.04 13.89 -7.82
C GLU A 21 -4.68 13.49 -6.51
N LYS A 22 -3.93 13.70 -5.42
CA LYS A 22 -4.47 13.70 -4.06
C LYS A 22 -5.09 15.06 -3.77
N ARG A 23 -6.43 15.07 -3.66
CA ARG A 23 -7.23 16.25 -3.35
C ARG A 23 -7.08 16.63 -1.86
N PRO A 24 -7.42 17.88 -1.47
CA PRO A 24 -7.33 18.32 -0.08
C PRO A 24 -8.15 17.51 0.94
N ASP A 25 -9.20 16.83 0.48
CA ASP A 25 -10.05 15.93 1.28
C ASP A 25 -9.45 14.51 1.45
N GLY A 26 -8.25 14.27 0.90
CA GLY A 26 -7.56 13.00 0.98
C GLY A 26 -7.97 11.98 -0.08
N MET A 27 -8.91 12.34 -0.96
CA MET A 27 -9.35 11.50 -2.07
C MET A 27 -8.35 11.57 -3.23
N ILE A 28 -8.20 10.47 -3.96
CA ILE A 28 -7.36 10.38 -5.14
C ILE A 28 -8.25 10.34 -6.37
N ASP A 29 -8.06 11.29 -7.28
CA ASP A 29 -8.81 11.40 -8.54
C ASP A 29 -8.04 10.70 -9.67
N ASN A 30 -8.64 9.70 -10.30
CA ASN A 30 -8.05 9.03 -11.46
C ASN A 30 -8.24 9.76 -12.80
N TYR A 31 -8.84 10.95 -12.77
CA TYR A 31 -9.16 11.77 -13.94
C TYR A 31 -10.09 11.09 -14.97
N ALA A 32 -10.87 10.09 -14.54
CA ALA A 32 -11.64 9.20 -15.43
C ALA A 32 -10.76 8.51 -16.50
N MET A 33 -9.49 8.28 -16.19
CA MET A 33 -8.59 7.51 -17.04
C MET A 33 -8.74 6.02 -16.73
N SER A 34 -9.03 5.21 -17.74
CA SER A 34 -9.17 3.75 -17.56
C SER A 34 -7.94 3.09 -16.92
N ALA A 35 -6.73 3.64 -17.12
CA ALA A 35 -5.53 3.15 -16.46
C ALA A 35 -5.57 3.38 -14.93
N GLY A 36 -6.09 4.52 -14.47
CA GLY A 36 -6.25 4.82 -13.05
C GLY A 36 -7.43 4.06 -12.43
N GLU A 37 -8.52 3.87 -13.18
CA GLU A 37 -9.65 3.01 -12.78
C GLU A 37 -9.18 1.57 -12.55
N ASN A 38 -8.46 0.98 -13.52
CA ASN A 38 -7.90 -0.37 -13.39
C ASN A 38 -6.90 -0.47 -12.23
N ALA A 39 -6.13 0.59 -11.95
CA ALA A 39 -5.21 0.63 -10.83
C ALA A 39 -5.95 0.60 -9.49
N PHE A 40 -7.03 1.39 -9.37
CA PHE A 40 -7.89 1.39 -8.19
C PHE A 40 -8.55 0.03 -7.97
N GLU A 41 -9.13 -0.59 -9.01
CA GLU A 41 -9.74 -1.92 -8.90
C GLU A 41 -8.73 -2.96 -8.41
N ALA A 42 -7.53 -2.98 -8.98
CA ALA A 42 -6.49 -3.90 -8.55
C ALA A 42 -6.09 -3.67 -7.09
N LEU A 43 -5.85 -2.42 -6.66
CA LEU A 43 -5.46 -2.13 -5.27
C LEU A 43 -6.61 -2.37 -4.28
N TYR A 44 -7.85 -2.11 -4.69
CA TYR A 44 -9.07 -2.38 -3.93
C TYR A 44 -9.24 -3.87 -3.66
N ALA A 45 -9.02 -4.73 -4.67
CA ALA A 45 -9.14 -6.19 -4.53
C ALA A 45 -8.22 -6.78 -3.45
N TYR A 46 -7.12 -6.09 -3.10
CA TYR A 46 -6.20 -6.47 -2.03
C TYR A 46 -6.35 -5.63 -0.75
N GLY A 47 -7.35 -4.74 -0.68
CA GLY A 47 -7.64 -3.92 0.50
C GLY A 47 -6.66 -2.77 0.74
N TYR A 48 -5.89 -2.36 -0.28
CA TYR A 48 -4.98 -1.21 -0.17
C TYR A 48 -5.70 0.12 -0.39
N MET A 49 -6.86 0.10 -1.03
CA MET A 49 -7.70 1.27 -1.23
C MET A 49 -9.16 1.00 -0.90
N GLU A 50 -9.85 2.03 -0.46
CA GLU A 50 -11.31 2.05 -0.33
C GLU A 50 -11.90 2.68 -1.59
N ASP A 51 -12.92 2.02 -2.14
CA ASP A 51 -13.74 2.58 -3.20
C ASP A 51 -14.62 3.70 -2.64
N ALA A 52 -14.54 4.86 -3.26
CA ALA A 52 -15.40 6.01 -2.98
C ALA A 52 -16.03 6.57 -4.27
N GLY A 53 -16.19 5.69 -5.26
CA GLY A 53 -16.72 5.92 -6.60
C GLY A 53 -15.70 5.55 -7.68
N MET A 54 -16.17 5.19 -8.89
CA MET A 54 -15.30 4.79 -10.03
C MET A 54 -14.15 5.76 -10.32
N ARG A 55 -14.32 7.06 -10.04
CA ARG A 55 -13.32 8.11 -10.24
C ARG A 55 -12.41 8.36 -9.04
N PHE A 56 -12.87 8.06 -7.83
CA PHE A 56 -12.21 8.48 -6.60
C PHE A 56 -11.96 7.32 -5.64
N ALA A 57 -10.75 7.23 -5.13
CA ALA A 57 -10.38 6.26 -4.12
C ALA A 57 -9.65 6.92 -2.94
N ARG A 58 -9.53 6.19 -1.84
CA ARG A 58 -8.71 6.60 -0.69
C ARG A 58 -7.80 5.46 -0.27
N TRP A 59 -6.58 5.78 0.15
CA TRP A 59 -5.69 4.77 0.73
C TRP A 59 -6.25 4.25 2.06
N THR A 60 -6.19 2.94 2.25
CA THR A 60 -6.32 2.34 3.59
C THR A 60 -5.00 2.50 4.35
N GLU A 61 -5.01 2.19 5.66
CA GLU A 61 -3.76 2.09 6.44
C GLU A 61 -2.78 1.09 5.81
N LEU A 62 -3.30 -0.01 5.25
CA LEU A 62 -2.50 -1.00 4.56
C LEU A 62 -1.90 -0.44 3.26
N GLY A 63 -2.65 0.41 2.53
CA GLY A 63 -2.19 1.13 1.33
C GLY A 63 -1.05 2.08 1.62
N GLU A 64 -1.21 2.92 2.65
CA GLU A 64 -0.17 3.83 3.11
C GLU A 64 1.10 3.06 3.55
N ALA A 65 0.94 1.91 4.21
CA ALA A 65 2.06 1.05 4.57
C ALA A 65 2.76 0.42 3.35
N LEU A 66 2.00 0.05 2.32
CA LEU A 66 2.55 -0.45 1.05
C LEU A 66 3.34 0.65 0.34
N LEU A 67 2.81 1.88 0.29
CA LEU A 67 3.51 3.04 -0.27
C LEU A 67 4.80 3.32 0.47
N ALA A 68 4.77 3.42 1.80
CA ALA A 68 5.97 3.63 2.61
C ALA A 68 7.02 2.55 2.35
N TRP A 69 6.62 1.27 2.30
CA TRP A 69 7.52 0.17 1.93
C TRP A 69 8.11 0.35 0.52
N SER A 70 7.27 0.75 -0.45
CA SER A 70 7.68 0.90 -1.84
C SER A 70 8.73 2.00 -2.06
N HIS A 71 8.78 3.02 -1.18
CA HIS A 71 9.80 4.06 -1.22
C HIS A 71 11.18 3.55 -0.76
N PHE A 72 11.21 2.45 0.01
CA PHE A 72 12.42 1.84 0.57
C PHE A 72 12.47 0.31 0.38
N PRO A 73 12.48 -0.19 -0.86
CA PRO A 73 12.38 -1.63 -1.12
C PRO A 73 13.59 -2.42 -0.58
N ASN A 74 14.71 -1.74 -0.29
CA ASN A 74 15.97 -2.34 0.18
C ASN A 74 16.29 -2.04 1.66
N GLY A 75 15.40 -1.36 2.40
CA GLY A 75 15.59 -1.03 3.81
C GLY A 75 14.31 -1.34 4.58
N ASN A 76 14.33 -2.35 5.46
CA ASN A 76 13.18 -2.74 6.27
C ASN A 76 12.66 -1.54 7.10
N PRO A 77 11.49 -0.94 6.80
CA PRO A 77 10.98 0.21 7.53
C PRO A 77 10.09 -0.17 8.71
N PHE A 78 9.83 -1.47 8.92
CA PHE A 78 9.10 -1.94 10.10
C PHE A 78 10.10 -2.21 11.24
N PRO A 79 10.00 -1.52 12.40
CA PRO A 79 10.54 -2.10 13.62
C PRO A 79 9.89 -3.47 13.78
N ALA A 80 10.69 -4.51 14.03
CA ALA A 80 10.19 -5.85 14.26
C ALA A 80 9.04 -5.76 15.29
N PRO A 81 7.94 -6.53 15.13
CA PRO A 81 6.87 -6.53 16.11
C PRO A 81 7.50 -6.81 17.47
N ILE A 82 7.21 -5.97 18.46
CA ILE A 82 7.68 -6.19 19.84
C ILE A 82 7.19 -7.58 20.22
N ARG A 83 8.10 -8.55 20.23
CA ARG A 83 7.81 -9.89 20.73
C ARG A 83 7.52 -9.72 22.20
N GLY A 84 6.23 -9.79 22.54
CA GLY A 84 5.79 -10.04 23.90
C GLY A 84 6.44 -11.32 24.43
N ASP A 85 6.77 -11.27 25.72
CA ASP A 85 7.45 -12.28 26.50
C ASP A 85 7.22 -13.74 26.07
N GLY A 86 8.32 -14.50 25.99
CA GLY A 86 8.23 -15.94 25.75
C GLY A 86 9.56 -16.66 25.83
N GLY A 87 9.98 -17.02 27.05
CA GLY A 87 10.65 -18.30 27.26
C GLY A 87 12.16 -18.27 27.50
N LYS A 88 12.52 -18.55 28.75
CA LYS A 88 13.83 -18.99 29.25
C LYS A 88 14.57 -19.93 28.29
N ALA A 89 15.89 -19.74 28.16
CA ALA A 89 16.82 -20.86 28.10
C ALA A 89 18.16 -20.46 28.72
N SER A 90 18.36 -20.97 29.94
CA SER A 90 19.65 -21.19 30.58
C SER A 90 20.62 -21.89 29.62
N ARG A 91 21.89 -21.48 29.64
CA ARG A 91 23.01 -22.41 29.58
C ARG A 91 24.25 -21.79 30.24
N ARG A 92 24.63 -22.40 31.36
CA ARG A 92 26.01 -22.49 31.82
C ARG A 92 26.82 -23.30 30.81
#